data_AF-A0A382ZB68-F1
#
_entry.id   AF-A0A382ZB68-F1
#
_cell.length_a   1.000
_cell.length_b   1.000
_cell.length_c   1.000
_cell.angle_alpha   90.00
_cell.angle_beta   90.00
_cell.angle_gamma   90.00
#
_symmetry.space_group_name_H-M   'P 1'
#
loop_
_entity.id
_entity.type
_entity.pdbx_description
1 polymer ?
#
loop_
_entity_poly.entity_id
_entity_poly.type
_entity_poly.pdbx_seq_one_letter_code
_entity_poly.pdbx_strand_id
1 'polypeptide(L)'
;KEKIFYSGQAFRKIEDRGGKIIRNQIGYEIIGSQNTKQDDNEIIQTSIKTIQKIKKMKLKIEVGNIKLFNLLLDKLKLPKRWKLRLSRHFWRKKYFESLLKRLETNSDIDPLAVEVDKRRYNKMKSENQSQIVGGRKISEILNRFNNKIKDPRKFAEGKKTASTIREYLKIACPMNIAKKKLNNFFSKNKINIDLKDEFFPIKNQFGKNKIIFSTNFGRELEYYTGMVFNIKNQSNTNLIQGGRYDNLLSNLGSKRKI
;
A
#
# COMPACT_ATOMS: atom_id res chain seq x y z
N LYS A 1 24.79 3.83 -6.12
CA LYS A 1 23.70 4.81 -6.28
C LYS A 1 23.81 5.42 -7.67
N GLU A 2 22.85 5.13 -8.52
CA GLU A 2 22.73 5.67 -9.87
C GLU A 2 21.57 6.66 -9.96
N LYS A 3 21.72 7.67 -10.81
CA LYS A 3 20.71 8.70 -11.08
C LYS A 3 20.44 8.73 -12.57
N ILE A 4 19.25 8.35 -12.97
CA ILE A 4 18.87 8.17 -14.38
C ILE A 4 17.74 9.12 -14.70
N PHE A 5 17.71 9.69 -15.90
CA PHE A 5 16.57 10.45 -16.40
C PHE A 5 16.20 9.95 -17.79
N TYR A 6 14.96 10.22 -18.20
CA TYR A 6 14.46 9.88 -19.52
C TYR A 6 13.44 10.89 -20.01
N SER A 7 13.26 10.94 -21.32
CA SER A 7 12.18 11.66 -22.00
C SER A 7 11.66 10.79 -23.12
N GLY A 8 10.34 10.60 -23.20
CA GLY A 8 9.75 9.76 -24.23
C GLY A 8 8.24 9.64 -24.14
N GLN A 9 7.69 8.83 -25.03
CA GLN A 9 6.25 8.55 -25.09
C GLN A 9 5.88 7.38 -24.19
N ALA A 10 4.79 7.53 -23.45
CA ALA A 10 4.13 6.46 -22.71
C ALA A 10 2.74 6.23 -23.29
N PHE A 11 2.37 4.96 -23.42
CA PHE A 11 1.09 4.54 -24.00
C PHE A 11 0.14 4.10 -22.87
N ARG A 12 -1.13 4.52 -22.95
CA ARG A 12 -2.17 4.18 -21.98
C ARG A 12 -3.42 3.70 -22.70
N LYS A 13 -3.97 2.58 -22.22
CA LYS A 13 -5.35 2.18 -22.57
C LYS A 13 -6.31 3.22 -21.99
N ILE A 14 -7.27 3.64 -22.80
CA ILE A 14 -8.29 4.62 -22.41
C ILE A 14 -9.64 3.93 -22.46
N GLU A 15 -10.47 4.19 -21.45
CA GLU A 15 -11.85 3.69 -21.41
C GLU A 15 -12.78 4.59 -22.25
N ASP A 16 -12.52 5.90 -22.29
CA ASP A 16 -13.29 6.88 -23.05
C ASP A 16 -12.67 7.21 -24.42
N ARG A 17 -13.51 7.35 -25.46
CA ARG A 17 -13.09 7.59 -26.85
C ARG A 17 -12.38 8.93 -27.11
N GLY A 18 -12.37 9.87 -26.16
CA GLY A 18 -11.78 11.21 -26.31
C GLY A 18 -10.41 11.44 -25.66
N GLY A 19 -9.84 10.44 -24.98
CA GLY A 19 -8.55 10.60 -24.31
C GLY A 19 -7.34 10.51 -25.25
N LYS A 20 -6.19 11.04 -24.82
CA LYS A 20 -4.91 10.84 -25.51
C LYS A 20 -4.26 9.51 -25.13
N ILE A 21 -4.04 8.64 -26.12
CA ILE A 21 -3.41 7.32 -25.93
C ILE A 21 -1.93 7.50 -25.61
N ILE A 22 -1.31 8.46 -26.30
CA ILE A 22 0.10 8.81 -26.18
C ILE A 22 0.23 9.97 -25.20
N ARG A 23 1.12 9.81 -24.22
CA ARG A 23 1.50 10.85 -23.26
C ARG A 23 3.01 11.02 -23.27
N ASN A 24 3.49 12.23 -23.53
CA ASN A 24 4.91 12.55 -23.36
C ASN A 24 5.22 12.62 -21.86
N GLN A 25 6.25 11.91 -21.45
CA GLN A 25 6.70 11.84 -20.05
C GLN A 25 8.19 12.13 -19.98
N ILE A 26 8.57 12.89 -18.97
CA ILE A 26 9.95 13.03 -18.50
C ILE A 26 10.00 12.41 -17.12
N GLY A 27 11.03 11.60 -16.84
CA GLY A 27 11.20 10.97 -15.55
C GLY A 27 12.63 11.06 -15.04
N TYR A 28 12.78 10.80 -13.75
CA TYR A 28 14.04 10.81 -13.02
C TYR A 28 13.97 9.74 -11.94
N GLU A 29 14.96 8.86 -11.90
CA GLU A 29 15.01 7.70 -11.01
C GLU A 29 16.31 7.72 -10.19
N ILE A 30 16.22 7.36 -8.91
CA ILE A 30 17.36 7.12 -8.02
C ILE A 30 17.39 5.63 -7.69
N ILE A 31 18.44 4.92 -8.09
CA ILE A 31 18.53 3.45 -7.98
C ILE A 31 19.77 3.04 -7.18
N GLY A 32 19.67 2.00 -6.35
CA GLY A 32 20.81 1.42 -5.62
C GLY A 32 21.38 2.33 -4.55
N SER A 33 20.51 2.96 -3.77
CA SER A 33 20.86 3.77 -2.62
C SER A 33 20.18 3.22 -1.37
N GLN A 34 20.92 3.19 -0.26
CA GLN A 34 20.41 2.72 1.03
C GLN A 34 19.88 3.87 1.91
N ASN A 35 20.09 5.13 1.53
CA ASN A 35 19.67 6.29 2.32
C ASN A 35 18.25 6.74 1.98
N THR A 36 17.26 5.94 2.41
CA THR A 36 15.83 6.12 2.12
C THR A 36 15.36 7.56 2.35
N LYS A 37 15.66 8.14 3.52
CA LYS A 37 15.21 9.48 3.89
C LYS A 37 15.80 10.56 2.98
N GLN A 38 17.10 10.45 2.67
CA GLN A 38 17.77 11.42 1.80
C GLN A 38 17.24 11.35 0.37
N ASP A 39 17.09 10.14 -0.18
CA ASP A 39 16.64 9.96 -1.56
C ASP A 39 15.17 10.35 -1.75
N ASP A 40 14.31 10.00 -0.79
CA ASP A 40 12.89 10.38 -0.81
C ASP A 40 12.73 11.90 -0.75
N ASN A 41 13.57 12.59 0.04
CA ASN A 41 13.60 14.05 0.04
C ASN A 41 14.17 14.60 -1.28
N GLU A 42 15.26 14.04 -1.78
CA GLU A 42 15.95 14.47 -3.00
C GLU A 42 15.03 14.42 -4.22
N ILE A 43 14.28 13.34 -4.40
CA ILE A 43 13.40 13.16 -5.57
C ILE A 43 12.23 14.15 -5.55
N ILE A 44 11.64 14.41 -4.37
CA ILE A 44 10.56 15.39 -4.23
C ILE A 44 11.11 16.81 -4.43
N GLN A 45 12.26 17.14 -3.84
CA GLN A 45 12.89 18.44 -4.03
C GLN A 45 13.22 18.71 -5.49
N THR A 46 13.80 17.75 -6.17
CA THR A 46 14.16 17.84 -7.60
C THR A 46 12.89 18.06 -8.42
N SER A 47 11.84 17.27 -8.16
CA SER A 47 10.54 17.41 -8.83
C SER A 47 9.95 18.81 -8.67
N ILE A 48 9.93 19.34 -7.45
CA ILE A 48 9.41 20.68 -7.13
C ILE A 48 10.24 21.76 -7.83
N LYS A 49 11.57 21.72 -7.72
CA LYS A 49 12.46 22.70 -8.35
C LYS A 49 12.31 22.70 -9.88
N THR A 50 12.24 21.52 -10.50
CA THR A 50 12.07 21.38 -11.95
C THR A 50 10.75 21.99 -12.42
N ILE A 51 9.63 21.63 -11.80
CA ILE A 51 8.34 22.18 -12.24
C ILE A 51 8.22 23.67 -11.94
N GLN A 52 8.83 24.18 -10.87
CA GLN A 52 8.85 25.62 -10.56
C GLN A 52 9.65 26.45 -11.57
N LYS A 53 10.74 25.89 -12.12
CA LYS A 53 11.49 26.54 -13.21
C LYS A 53 10.64 26.71 -14.47
N ILE A 54 9.77 25.74 -14.76
CA ILE A 54 8.89 25.75 -15.95
C ILE A 54 7.62 26.57 -15.68
N LYS A 55 7.04 26.40 -14.50
CA LYS A 55 5.74 26.96 -14.09
C LYS A 55 5.91 27.74 -12.80
N LYS A 56 5.96 29.07 -12.89
CA LYS A 56 6.03 30.00 -11.75
C LYS A 56 4.68 30.10 -11.02
N MET A 57 4.19 29.00 -10.47
CA MET A 57 2.90 28.90 -9.78
C MET A 57 2.99 28.19 -8.43
N LYS A 58 1.97 28.40 -7.59
CA LYS A 58 1.80 27.64 -6.34
C LYS A 58 1.44 26.19 -6.65
N LEU A 59 2.08 25.24 -5.98
CA LEU A 59 1.82 23.81 -6.13
C LEU A 59 1.07 23.23 -4.94
N LYS A 60 0.30 22.18 -5.20
CA LYS A 60 -0.29 21.29 -4.20
C LYS A 60 0.46 19.98 -4.23
N ILE A 61 1.11 19.62 -3.13
CA ILE A 61 1.92 18.41 -3.02
C ILE A 61 1.20 17.46 -2.06
N GLU A 62 0.89 16.26 -2.52
CA GLU A 62 0.33 15.17 -1.74
C GLU A 62 1.42 14.13 -1.51
N VAL A 63 1.55 13.66 -0.27
CA VAL A 63 2.54 12.64 0.12
C VAL A 63 1.86 11.58 0.98
N GLY A 64 2.24 10.32 0.79
CA GLY A 64 1.84 9.20 1.62
C GLY A 64 3.02 8.25 1.82
N ASN A 65 2.84 7.22 2.64
CA ASN A 65 3.84 6.17 2.81
C ASN A 65 3.18 4.82 3.09
N ILE A 66 3.37 3.86 2.18
CA ILE A 66 2.75 2.53 2.25
C ILE A 66 3.30 1.72 3.44
N LYS A 67 4.55 1.95 3.87
CA LYS A 67 5.16 1.26 5.02
C LYS A 67 4.37 1.49 6.31
N LEU A 68 3.78 2.67 6.49
CA LEU A 68 2.97 2.98 7.67
C LEU A 68 1.72 2.08 7.79
N PHE A 69 1.10 1.73 6.66
CA PHE A 69 -0.04 0.83 6.67
C PHE A 69 0.38 -0.61 7.01
N ASN A 70 1.51 -1.07 6.49
CA ASN A 70 2.04 -2.40 6.85
C ASN A 70 2.41 -2.47 8.34
N LEU A 71 3.05 -1.42 8.89
CA LEU A 71 3.32 -1.32 10.33
C LEU A 71 2.05 -1.38 11.18
N LEU A 72 0.98 -0.69 10.75
CA LEU A 72 -0.32 -0.79 11.40
C LEU A 72 -0.84 -2.24 11.36
N LEU A 73 -0.86 -2.88 10.18
CA LEU A 73 -1.33 -4.25 10.02
C LEU A 73 -0.58 -5.25 10.91
N ASP A 74 0.73 -5.07 11.06
CA ASP A 74 1.55 -5.96 11.88
C ASP A 74 1.16 -5.90 13.37
N LYS A 75 0.73 -4.74 13.86
CA LYS A 75 0.28 -4.56 15.25
C LYS A 75 -1.18 -4.92 15.50
N LEU A 76 -1.99 -5.05 14.46
CA LEU A 76 -3.40 -5.45 14.61
C LEU A 76 -3.52 -6.94 14.93
N LYS A 77 -4.51 -7.27 15.76
CA LYS A 77 -4.88 -8.66 16.10
C LYS A 77 -5.68 -9.28 14.96
N LEU A 78 -4.96 -9.80 13.97
CA LEU A 78 -5.53 -10.49 12.81
C LEU A 78 -4.72 -11.72 12.48
N PRO A 79 -5.37 -12.77 11.94
CA PRO A 79 -4.67 -13.90 11.38
C PRO A 79 -3.65 -13.49 10.32
N LYS A 80 -2.48 -14.16 10.25
CA LYS A 80 -1.40 -13.80 9.31
C LYS A 80 -1.91 -13.72 7.86
N ARG A 81 -2.79 -14.65 7.47
CA ARG A 81 -3.47 -14.68 6.17
C ARG A 81 -4.24 -13.40 5.85
N TRP A 82 -4.88 -12.78 6.85
CA TRP A 82 -5.65 -11.55 6.68
C TRP A 82 -4.74 -10.34 6.57
N LYS A 83 -3.68 -10.27 7.37
CA LYS A 83 -2.64 -9.23 7.24
C LYS A 83 -2.06 -9.22 5.81
N LEU A 84 -1.64 -10.40 5.32
CA LEU A 84 -1.13 -10.56 3.96
C LEU A 84 -2.16 -10.15 2.89
N ARG A 85 -3.42 -10.57 3.06
CA ARG A 85 -4.50 -10.25 2.11
C ARG A 85 -4.81 -8.75 2.07
N LEU A 86 -4.86 -8.09 3.22
CA LEU A 86 -5.09 -6.64 3.32
C LEU A 86 -3.93 -5.86 2.71
N SER A 87 -2.68 -6.24 3.02
CA SER A 87 -1.49 -5.62 2.45
C SER A 87 -1.44 -5.78 0.93
N ARG A 88 -1.59 -7.01 0.41
CA ARG A 88 -1.58 -7.30 -1.04
C ARG A 88 -2.64 -6.51 -1.80
N HIS A 89 -3.82 -6.38 -1.23
CA HIS A 89 -4.95 -5.72 -1.90
C HIS A 89 -5.15 -4.27 -1.48
N PHE A 90 -4.16 -3.68 -0.79
CA PHE A 90 -4.24 -2.29 -0.37
C PHE A 90 -4.46 -1.36 -1.56
N TRP A 91 -3.91 -1.66 -2.73
CA TRP A 91 -4.09 -0.80 -3.91
C TRP A 91 -5.49 -0.89 -4.57
N ARG A 92 -6.25 -1.96 -4.31
CA ARG A 92 -7.54 -2.19 -4.97
C ARG A 92 -8.69 -1.58 -4.16
N LYS A 93 -8.83 -0.25 -4.14
CA LYS A 93 -9.78 0.49 -3.27
C LYS A 93 -11.15 -0.21 -3.07
N LYS A 94 -11.89 -0.49 -4.15
CA LYS A 94 -13.20 -1.17 -4.09
C LYS A 94 -13.14 -2.57 -3.45
N TYR A 95 -12.15 -3.37 -3.85
CA TYR A 95 -11.98 -4.72 -3.31
C TYR A 95 -11.51 -4.69 -1.86
N PHE A 96 -10.57 -3.80 -1.52
CA PHE A 96 -10.11 -3.60 -0.15
C PHE A 96 -11.27 -3.24 0.79
N GLU A 97 -12.18 -2.38 0.35
CA GLU A 97 -13.41 -2.08 1.09
C GLU A 97 -14.30 -3.30 1.31
N SER A 98 -14.42 -4.17 0.30
CA SER A 98 -15.11 -5.44 0.47
C SER A 98 -14.42 -6.36 1.49
N LEU A 99 -13.09 -6.32 1.60
CA LEU A 99 -12.33 -7.07 2.61
C LEU A 99 -12.59 -6.53 4.02
N LEU A 100 -12.63 -5.20 4.18
CA LEU A 100 -12.98 -4.59 5.47
C LEU A 100 -14.41 -4.95 5.88
N LYS A 101 -15.38 -4.91 4.93
CA LYS A 101 -16.76 -5.32 5.19
C LYS A 101 -16.84 -6.78 5.66
N ARG A 102 -16.10 -7.69 5.01
CA ARG A 102 -16.02 -9.10 5.43
C ARG A 102 -15.43 -9.30 6.83
N LEU A 103 -14.42 -8.51 7.21
CA LEU A 103 -13.89 -8.52 8.58
C LEU A 103 -14.91 -8.02 9.60
N GLU A 104 -15.70 -7.03 9.22
CA GLU A 104 -16.69 -6.39 10.08
C GLU A 104 -17.96 -7.23 10.28
N THR A 105 -18.44 -7.91 9.24
CA THR A 105 -19.76 -8.57 9.24
C THR A 105 -19.71 -10.09 9.19
N ASN A 106 -18.53 -10.68 8.94
CA ASN A 106 -18.39 -12.09 8.60
C ASN A 106 -19.22 -12.56 7.38
N SER A 107 -19.72 -11.66 6.53
CA SER A 107 -20.69 -11.99 5.46
C SER A 107 -20.18 -12.95 4.38
N ASP A 108 -18.89 -13.28 4.36
CA ASP A 108 -18.29 -14.29 3.47
C ASP A 108 -18.21 -15.70 4.09
N ILE A 109 -18.72 -15.90 5.30
CA ILE A 109 -18.82 -17.23 5.92
C ILE A 109 -20.26 -17.73 5.81
N ASP A 110 -20.43 -18.84 5.11
CA ASP A 110 -21.62 -19.68 5.15
C ASP A 110 -21.38 -20.86 6.12
N PRO A 111 -22.12 -20.96 7.25
CA PRO A 111 -21.96 -22.05 8.21
C PRO A 111 -22.14 -23.45 7.60
N LEU A 112 -23.07 -23.61 6.64
CA LEU A 112 -23.33 -24.91 6.00
C LEU A 112 -22.17 -25.33 5.12
N ALA A 113 -21.64 -24.40 4.32
CA ALA A 113 -20.45 -24.63 3.52
C ALA A 113 -19.24 -24.99 4.40
N VAL A 114 -19.08 -24.34 5.55
CA VAL A 114 -18.00 -24.64 6.50
C VAL A 114 -18.13 -26.05 7.07
N GLU A 115 -19.35 -26.52 7.36
CA GLU A 115 -19.56 -27.89 7.85
C GLU A 115 -19.24 -28.94 6.79
N VAL A 116 -19.69 -28.73 5.55
CA VAL A 116 -19.33 -29.58 4.39
C VAL A 116 -17.82 -29.65 4.22
N ASP A 117 -17.14 -28.50 4.27
CA ASP A 117 -15.69 -28.40 4.19
C ASP A 117 -14.99 -29.17 5.32
N LYS A 118 -15.49 -29.10 6.56
CA LYS A 118 -14.95 -29.85 7.71
C LYS A 118 -15.08 -31.36 7.52
N ARG A 119 -16.24 -31.85 7.02
CA ARG A 119 -16.45 -33.27 6.72
C ARG A 119 -15.47 -33.75 5.65
N ARG A 120 -15.31 -32.98 4.57
CA ARG A 120 -14.34 -33.28 3.51
C ARG A 120 -12.90 -33.29 4.01
N TYR A 121 -12.54 -32.31 4.84
CA TYR A 121 -11.22 -32.25 5.48
C TYR A 121 -10.93 -33.49 6.33
N ASN A 122 -11.91 -33.99 7.10
CA ASN A 122 -11.72 -35.21 7.90
C ASN A 122 -11.56 -36.45 7.01
N LYS A 123 -12.34 -36.57 5.93
CA LYS A 123 -12.19 -37.67 4.95
C LYS A 123 -10.80 -37.65 4.29
N MET A 124 -10.31 -36.48 3.89
CA MET A 124 -9.00 -36.33 3.25
C MET A 124 -7.80 -36.74 4.13
N LYS A 125 -7.97 -36.86 5.45
CA LYS A 125 -6.89 -37.32 6.35
C LYS A 125 -6.51 -38.78 6.11
N SER A 126 -7.45 -39.62 5.70
CA SER A 126 -7.20 -41.04 5.41
C SER A 126 -6.87 -41.31 3.94
N GLU A 127 -6.82 -40.27 3.10
CA GLU A 127 -6.49 -40.37 1.67
C GLU A 127 -4.96 -40.28 1.44
N ASN A 128 -4.52 -40.63 0.23
CA ASN A 128 -3.11 -40.56 -0.15
C ASN A 128 -2.63 -39.10 -0.20
N GLN A 129 -1.68 -38.76 0.68
CA GLN A 129 -1.17 -37.40 0.87
C GLN A 129 -0.43 -36.80 -0.35
N SER A 130 0.03 -37.64 -1.28
CA SER A 130 0.66 -37.21 -2.53
C SER A 130 -0.33 -36.97 -3.67
N GLN A 131 -1.57 -37.47 -3.55
CA GLN A 131 -2.60 -37.33 -4.57
C GLN A 131 -2.90 -35.85 -4.84
N ILE A 132 -3.09 -35.52 -6.12
CA ILE A 132 -3.38 -34.17 -6.59
C ILE A 132 -4.89 -33.99 -6.78
N VAL A 133 -5.45 -32.94 -6.19
CA VAL A 133 -6.85 -32.53 -6.35
C VAL A 133 -6.87 -31.04 -6.70
N GLY A 134 -7.41 -30.68 -7.86
CA GLY A 134 -7.48 -29.27 -8.30
C GLY A 134 -6.11 -28.57 -8.35
N GLY A 135 -5.06 -29.30 -8.76
CA GLY A 135 -3.69 -28.80 -8.88
C GLY A 135 -2.89 -28.69 -7.58
N ARG A 136 -3.41 -29.18 -6.45
CA ARG A 136 -2.69 -29.22 -5.15
C ARG A 136 -2.63 -30.62 -4.59
N LYS A 137 -1.53 -30.92 -3.88
CA LYS A 137 -1.42 -32.16 -3.08
C LYS A 137 -2.41 -32.12 -1.92
N ILE A 138 -2.98 -33.27 -1.55
CA ILE A 138 -3.87 -33.40 -0.38
C ILE A 138 -3.19 -32.87 0.89
N SER A 139 -1.91 -33.21 1.10
CA SER A 139 -1.10 -32.70 2.22
C SER A 139 -1.07 -31.17 2.30
N GLU A 140 -0.95 -30.47 1.16
CA GLU A 140 -0.98 -29.01 1.11
C GLU A 140 -2.38 -28.48 1.50
N ILE A 141 -3.44 -29.10 0.97
CA ILE A 141 -4.83 -28.72 1.26
C ILE A 141 -5.10 -28.85 2.77
N LEU A 142 -4.76 -29.99 3.37
CA LEU A 142 -4.92 -30.25 4.80
C LEU A 142 -4.12 -29.26 5.65
N ASN A 143 -2.87 -28.97 5.27
CA ASN A 143 -2.04 -27.99 5.98
C ASN A 143 -2.67 -26.59 5.95
N ARG A 144 -3.15 -26.13 4.79
CA ARG A 144 -3.83 -24.84 4.66
C ARG A 144 -5.12 -24.79 5.48
N PHE A 145 -5.88 -25.88 5.52
CA PHE A 145 -7.09 -25.99 6.33
C PHE A 145 -6.77 -25.92 7.83
N ASN A 146 -5.78 -26.68 8.28
CA ASN A 146 -5.25 -26.64 9.65
C ASN A 146 -4.85 -25.22 10.06
N ASN A 147 -4.14 -24.50 9.20
CA ASN A 147 -3.73 -23.13 9.47
C ASN A 147 -4.94 -22.18 9.64
N LYS A 148 -6.07 -22.42 8.94
CA LYS A 148 -7.30 -21.64 9.14
C LYS A 148 -7.99 -21.96 10.46
N ILE A 149 -7.96 -23.23 10.89
CA ILE A 149 -8.55 -23.66 12.17
C ILE A 149 -7.74 -23.12 13.35
N LYS A 150 -6.40 -23.18 13.28
CA LYS A 150 -5.49 -22.73 14.36
C LYS A 150 -5.51 -21.22 14.58
N ASP A 151 -5.73 -20.45 13.50
CA ASP A 151 -5.73 -18.98 13.52
C ASP A 151 -7.04 -18.43 12.90
N PRO A 152 -8.19 -18.65 13.57
CA PRO A 152 -9.48 -18.20 13.10
C PRO A 152 -9.59 -16.69 13.28
N ARG A 153 -10.35 -16.04 12.40
CA ARG A 153 -10.69 -14.63 12.63
C ARG A 153 -11.77 -14.57 13.71
N LYS A 154 -11.62 -13.72 14.71
CA LYS A 154 -12.66 -13.47 15.71
C LYS A 154 -13.54 -12.31 15.26
N PHE A 155 -14.86 -12.44 15.41
CA PHE A 155 -15.82 -11.45 14.92
C PHE A 155 -15.66 -10.07 15.57
N ALA A 156 -15.66 -10.02 16.91
CA ALA A 156 -15.50 -8.77 17.66
C ALA A 156 -14.18 -8.05 17.33
N GLU A 157 -13.09 -8.81 17.17
CA GLU A 157 -11.79 -8.27 16.76
C GLU A 157 -11.81 -7.78 15.31
N GLY A 158 -12.53 -8.47 14.42
CA GLY A 158 -12.72 -8.09 13.02
C GLY A 158 -13.42 -6.74 12.87
N LYS A 159 -14.53 -6.52 13.59
CA LYS A 159 -15.26 -5.24 13.62
C LYS A 159 -14.39 -4.08 14.12
N LYS A 160 -13.70 -4.28 15.26
CA LYS A 160 -12.78 -3.27 15.81
C LYS A 160 -11.65 -2.96 14.83
N THR A 161 -11.06 -4.00 14.23
CA THR A 161 -9.96 -3.85 13.26
C THR A 161 -10.38 -3.09 12.02
N ALA A 162 -11.54 -3.42 11.45
CA ALA A 162 -12.07 -2.71 10.29
C ALA A 162 -12.28 -1.21 10.61
N SER A 163 -12.84 -0.90 11.79
CA SER A 163 -13.00 0.49 12.25
C SER A 163 -11.67 1.23 12.40
N THR A 164 -10.68 0.64 13.08
CA THR A 164 -9.34 1.22 13.23
C THR A 164 -8.65 1.48 11.89
N ILE A 165 -8.76 0.55 10.93
CA ILE A 165 -8.21 0.74 9.58
C ILE A 165 -8.94 1.88 8.85
N ARG A 166 -10.27 1.97 8.95
CA ARG A 166 -11.04 3.08 8.36
C ARG A 166 -10.65 4.43 8.96
N GLU A 167 -10.46 4.50 10.28
CA GLU A 167 -9.99 5.72 10.95
C GLU A 167 -8.58 6.10 10.48
N TYR A 168 -7.66 5.13 10.40
CA TYR A 168 -6.32 5.35 9.85
C TYR A 168 -6.38 5.97 8.45
N LEU A 169 -7.22 5.43 7.57
CA LEU A 169 -7.37 5.91 6.18
C LEU A 169 -8.00 7.31 6.06
N LYS A 170 -8.61 7.85 7.12
CA LYS A 170 -9.14 9.22 7.14
C LYS A 170 -8.08 10.26 7.52
N ILE A 171 -6.87 9.84 7.90
CA ILE A 171 -5.81 10.77 8.31
C ILE A 171 -5.27 11.51 7.09
N ALA A 172 -5.63 12.79 7.00
CA ALA A 172 -5.00 13.77 6.14
C ALA A 172 -4.69 15.06 6.92
N CYS A 173 -3.53 15.67 6.70
CA CYS A 173 -3.10 16.89 7.37
C CYS A 173 -1.89 17.54 6.67
N PRO A 174 -1.55 18.79 7.01
CA PRO A 174 -0.25 19.35 6.67
C PRO A 174 0.92 18.45 7.11
N MET A 175 1.98 18.36 6.29
CA MET A 175 3.11 17.46 6.53
C MET A 175 3.80 17.70 7.89
N ASN A 176 3.95 18.97 8.30
CA ASN A 176 4.61 19.35 9.56
C ASN A 176 3.92 18.78 10.82
N ILE A 177 2.61 18.47 10.77
CA ILE A 177 1.87 17.89 11.88
C ILE A 177 1.57 16.39 11.70
N ALA A 178 2.04 15.77 10.61
CA ALA A 178 1.73 14.38 10.25
C ALA A 178 2.18 13.39 11.32
N LYS A 179 3.44 13.50 11.78
CA LYS A 179 4.00 12.65 12.85
C LYS A 179 3.17 12.74 14.13
N LYS A 180 2.82 13.96 14.56
CA LYS A 180 1.97 14.20 15.74
C LYS A 180 0.58 13.58 15.58
N LYS A 181 -0.08 13.79 14.44
CA LYS A 181 -1.42 13.26 14.17
C LYS A 181 -1.44 11.73 14.15
N LEU A 182 -0.42 11.10 13.57
CA LEU A 182 -0.26 9.64 13.58
C LEU A 182 0.04 9.10 14.98
N ASN A 183 0.94 9.73 15.75
CA ASN A 183 1.19 9.35 17.14
C ASN A 183 -0.11 9.39 17.96
N ASN A 184 -0.90 10.46 17.85
CA ASN A 184 -2.19 10.57 18.54
C ASN A 184 -3.14 9.43 18.15
N PHE A 185 -3.21 9.08 16.85
CA PHE A 185 -4.01 7.96 16.36
C PHE A 185 -3.55 6.62 16.95
N PHE A 186 -2.24 6.35 16.98
CA PHE A 186 -1.68 5.11 17.50
C PHE A 186 -1.87 5.00 19.02
N SER A 187 -1.62 6.08 19.78
CA SER A 187 -1.88 6.13 21.22
C SER A 187 -3.35 5.88 21.55
N LYS A 188 -4.28 6.55 20.86
CA LYS A 188 -5.73 6.35 21.02
C LYS A 188 -6.14 4.90 20.81
N ASN A 189 -5.52 4.23 19.85
CA ASN A 189 -5.81 2.83 19.52
C ASN A 189 -4.97 1.82 20.32
N LYS A 190 -4.13 2.27 21.27
CA LYS A 190 -3.19 1.44 22.05
C LYS A 190 -2.24 0.62 21.18
N ILE A 191 -1.75 1.22 20.10
CA ILE A 191 -0.82 0.63 19.14
C ILE A 191 0.56 1.25 19.35
N ASN A 192 1.56 0.41 19.65
CA ASN A 192 2.93 0.88 19.80
C ASN A 192 3.70 0.75 18.47
N ILE A 193 3.97 1.89 17.82
CA ILE A 193 4.77 2.00 16.59
C ILE A 193 5.75 3.15 16.77
N ASP A 194 7.03 2.88 16.54
CA ASP A 194 8.05 3.92 16.43
C ASP A 194 7.97 4.59 15.05
N LEU A 195 7.56 5.85 15.03
CA LEU A 195 7.48 6.65 13.82
C LEU A 195 8.82 7.29 13.49
N LYS A 196 9.61 6.53 12.74
CA LYS A 196 10.88 6.97 12.16
C LYS A 196 10.68 8.19 11.26
N ASP A 197 11.68 9.06 11.27
CA ASP A 197 11.70 10.27 10.45
C ASP A 197 11.71 9.99 8.94
N GLU A 198 12.15 8.80 8.51
CA GLU A 198 12.13 8.38 7.10
C GLU A 198 10.71 8.31 6.50
N PHE A 199 9.67 8.17 7.34
CA PHE A 199 8.29 8.18 6.86
C PHE A 199 7.81 9.58 6.46
N PHE A 200 8.53 10.63 6.86
CA PHE A 200 8.21 12.03 6.63
C PHE A 200 9.43 12.74 6.01
N PRO A 201 9.74 12.45 4.73
CA PRO A 201 10.98 12.91 4.11
C PRO A 201 11.05 14.43 3.93
N ILE A 202 9.92 15.13 4.01
CA ILE A 202 9.85 16.58 3.90
C ILE A 202 9.63 17.19 5.28
N LYS A 203 10.63 17.91 5.79
CA LYS A 203 10.51 18.69 7.04
C LYS A 203 10.26 20.19 6.80
N ASN A 204 10.74 20.74 5.69
CA ASN A 204 10.67 22.17 5.41
C ASN A 204 9.53 22.51 4.45
N GLN A 205 8.93 23.68 4.61
CA GLN A 205 8.00 24.23 3.62
C GLN A 205 8.78 24.68 2.38
N PHE A 206 8.35 24.24 1.19
CA PHE A 206 8.90 24.73 -0.07
C PHE A 206 8.21 26.05 -0.45
N GLY A 207 8.66 27.14 0.16
CA GLY A 207 8.09 28.48 -0.05
C GLY A 207 6.58 28.49 0.21
N LYS A 208 5.80 28.94 -0.77
CA LYS A 208 4.33 29.07 -0.68
C LYS A 208 3.55 27.77 -0.99
N ASN A 209 4.24 26.64 -1.21
CA ASN A 209 3.58 25.39 -1.60
C ASN A 209 2.91 24.70 -0.42
N LYS A 210 1.72 24.13 -0.66
CA LYS A 210 0.98 23.36 0.33
C LYS A 210 1.36 21.90 0.24
N ILE A 211 1.84 21.31 1.34
CA ILE A 211 2.23 19.90 1.43
C ILE A 211 1.28 19.18 2.37
N ILE A 212 0.49 18.27 1.81
CA ILE A 212 -0.48 17.45 2.53
C ILE A 212 0.04 16.02 2.63
N PHE A 213 0.11 15.52 3.85
CA PHE A 213 0.27 14.11 4.13
C PHE A 213 -1.10 13.42 4.18
N SER A 214 -1.21 12.24 3.58
CA SER A 214 -2.40 11.39 3.63
C SER A 214 -2.04 9.92 3.68
N THR A 215 -2.63 9.19 4.64
CA THR A 215 -2.43 7.74 4.81
C THR A 215 -3.16 6.89 3.76
N ASN A 216 -4.17 7.47 3.08
CA ASN A 216 -4.92 6.82 2.02
C ASN A 216 -4.36 7.12 0.61
N PHE A 217 -3.36 8.00 0.53
CA PHE A 217 -2.75 8.40 -0.73
C PHE A 217 -1.75 7.36 -1.27
N GLY A 218 -1.64 7.28 -2.60
CA GLY A 218 -0.70 6.43 -3.34
C GLY A 218 -1.02 4.94 -3.35
N ARG A 219 -2.25 4.57 -2.98
CA ARG A 219 -2.80 3.21 -3.09
C ARG A 219 -3.31 2.88 -4.50
N GLU A 220 -2.78 3.48 -5.55
CA GLU A 220 -3.33 3.32 -6.91
C GLU A 220 -2.48 2.39 -7.76
N LEU A 221 -1.25 2.12 -7.33
CA LEU A 221 -0.29 1.28 -8.02
C LEU A 221 0.25 0.23 -7.06
N GLU A 222 0.31 -1.03 -7.50
CA GLU A 222 0.68 -2.19 -6.67
C GLU A 222 2.18 -2.20 -6.32
N TYR A 223 3.03 -1.63 -7.19
CA TYR A 223 4.48 -1.81 -7.10
C TYR A 223 5.18 -0.87 -6.10
N TYR A 224 4.48 0.13 -5.56
CA TYR A 224 5.08 1.02 -4.58
C TYR A 224 5.23 0.33 -3.22
N THR A 225 6.37 0.52 -2.58
CA THR A 225 6.75 -0.12 -1.31
C THR A 225 6.93 0.86 -0.16
N GLY A 226 6.96 2.17 -0.45
CA GLY A 226 7.32 3.20 0.53
C GLY A 226 6.62 4.53 0.31
N MET A 227 7.40 5.62 0.37
CA MET A 227 6.90 6.96 0.11
C MET A 227 6.31 7.04 -1.30
N VAL A 228 5.21 7.78 -1.41
CA VAL A 228 4.49 8.05 -2.65
C VAL A 228 4.12 9.53 -2.66
N PHE A 229 4.21 10.19 -3.81
CA PHE A 229 3.90 11.61 -3.92
C PHE A 229 3.23 11.97 -5.25
N ASN A 230 2.50 13.08 -5.22
CA ASN A 230 1.90 13.70 -6.40
C ASN A 230 1.99 15.23 -6.25
N ILE A 231 2.36 15.91 -7.33
CA ILE A 231 2.46 17.36 -7.44
C ILE A 231 1.42 17.81 -8.44
N LYS A 232 0.48 18.64 -7.98
CA LYS A 232 -0.61 19.21 -8.76
C LYS A 232 -0.49 20.73 -8.83
N ASN A 233 -1.08 21.30 -9.88
CA ASN A 233 -1.35 22.74 -9.92
C ASN A 233 -2.58 23.11 -9.06
N GLN A 234 -2.97 24.39 -9.07
CA GLN A 234 -4.15 24.85 -8.33
C GLN A 234 -5.47 24.28 -8.86
N SER A 235 -5.58 23.98 -10.16
CA SER A 235 -6.73 23.33 -10.79
C SER A 235 -6.76 21.80 -10.58
N ASN A 236 -5.94 21.26 -9.67
CA ASN A 236 -5.81 19.83 -9.36
C ASN A 236 -5.36 18.95 -10.53
N THR A 237 -4.81 19.52 -11.60
CA THR A 237 -4.15 18.78 -12.68
C THR A 237 -2.85 18.19 -12.15
N ASN A 238 -2.69 16.87 -12.31
CA ASN A 238 -1.47 16.16 -11.97
C ASN A 238 -0.33 16.58 -12.91
N LEU A 239 0.78 17.04 -12.35
CA LEU A 239 1.97 17.47 -13.08
C LEU A 239 3.10 16.45 -12.96
N ILE A 240 3.35 15.96 -11.74
CA ILE A 240 4.40 14.98 -11.45
C ILE A 240 3.85 13.98 -10.43
N GLN A 241 4.12 12.70 -10.64
CA GLN A 241 3.80 11.65 -9.69
C GLN A 241 4.99 10.71 -9.56
N GLY A 242 5.14 10.09 -8.39
CA GLY A 242 6.21 9.11 -8.18
C GLY A 242 6.12 8.45 -6.81
N GLY A 243 7.09 7.60 -6.53
CA GLY A 243 7.20 6.91 -5.26
C GLY A 243 8.29 5.86 -5.27
N ARG A 244 8.53 5.28 -4.10
CA ARG A 244 9.54 4.26 -3.85
C ARG A 244 9.04 2.86 -4.23
N TYR A 245 9.86 2.09 -4.94
CA TYR A 245 9.53 0.77 -5.46
C TYR A 245 10.65 -0.26 -5.26
N ASP A 246 11.05 -0.48 -4.02
CA ASP A 246 12.25 -1.28 -3.65
C ASP A 246 12.26 -2.72 -4.22
N ASN A 247 11.10 -3.29 -4.54
CA ASN A 247 11.00 -4.67 -5.02
C ASN A 247 11.00 -4.82 -6.55
N LEU A 248 10.91 -3.73 -7.32
CA LEU A 248 10.68 -3.81 -8.77
C LEU A 248 11.80 -4.58 -9.50
N LEU A 249 13.05 -4.24 -9.22
CA LEU A 249 14.20 -4.89 -9.88
C LEU A 249 14.29 -6.38 -9.53
N SER A 250 14.02 -6.76 -8.28
CA SER A 250 13.97 -8.17 -7.89
C SER A 250 12.84 -8.92 -8.59
N ASN A 251 11.68 -8.29 -8.76
CA ASN A 251 10.54 -8.88 -9.48
C ASN A 251 10.84 -9.06 -10.98
N LEU A 252 11.76 -8.25 -11.52
CA LEU A 252 12.25 -8.35 -12.91
C LEU A 252 13.48 -9.26 -13.06
N GLY A 253 13.91 -9.95 -11.99
CA GLY A 253 14.96 -10.97 -12.06
C GLY A 253 16.36 -10.51 -11.59
N SER A 254 16.50 -9.33 -11.00
CA SER A 254 17.78 -8.95 -10.38
C SER A 254 18.15 -9.92 -9.25
N LYS A 255 19.33 -10.54 -9.37
CA LYS A 255 19.90 -11.41 -8.32
C LYS A 255 20.44 -10.62 -7.12
N ARG A 256 20.77 -9.34 -7.32
CA ARG A 256 21.25 -8.45 -6.25
C ARG A 256 20.06 -7.69 -5.69
N LYS A 257 19.98 -7.65 -4.35
CA LYS A 257 19.10 -6.72 -3.64
C LYS A 257 19.75 -5.35 -3.72
N ILE A 258 19.09 -4.45 -4.44
CA ILE A 258 19.55 -3.09 -4.77
C ILE A 258 18.80 -2.10 -3.88
#